data_AF-A0A3C2EEL9-F1
#
_entry.id   AF-A0A3C2EEL9-F1
#
_cell.length_a   1.000
_cell.length_b   1.000
_cell.length_c   1.000
_cell.angle_alpha   90.00
_cell.angle_beta   90.00
_cell.angle_gamma   90.00
#
_symmetry.space_group_name_H-M   'P 1'
#
loop_
_entity.id
_entity.type
_entity.pdbx_description
1 polymer ?
#
loop_
_entity_poly.entity_id
_entity_poly.type
_entity_poly.pdbx_seq_one_letter_code
_entity_poly.pdbx_strand_id
1 'polypeptide(L)'
;MSKDLLFDIVNASPFGFAFYEIISESKDPGEALKFLEVNESFRKLVGLTGYEFGQKTVGEVFGTLQDPKFNWKEFYANIDFDHPGKCFEQYSQPLDCWFQVQTYSHQKGFLATTFIDIKLRKDAIDALKSSEQKYRSLVSNLPGTTYRCIFDHNWKITFMSPEISTLTGYPAEDFYKPVQKSYDSLIHPADKDFVNQSIEKAIANGQSWELEYRILHKNGQEKWVFEKGVSVSEEKGPARFMDGFILDVTDRKMAEEALRKSEENQRILLDNIQTQVWYLIDDHTYGAVNEAHATFIGMEKDKMSFKSVFDVFPEEASIKLQQENSEVFRTAKPIYSESWIRNASGD
;
A
#
# COMPACT_ATOMS: atom_id res chain seq x y z
N MET A 1 -27.79 2.12 51.48
CA MET A 1 -28.47 1.75 50.22
C MET A 1 -29.55 0.73 50.57
N SER A 2 -30.82 0.96 50.21
CA SER A 2 -31.83 -0.09 50.34
C SER A 2 -31.48 -1.23 49.37
N LYS A 3 -31.85 -2.47 49.71
CA LYS A 3 -31.66 -3.63 48.82
C LYS A 3 -32.29 -3.39 47.44
N ASP A 4 -33.42 -2.68 47.41
CA ASP A 4 -34.18 -2.36 46.20
C ASP A 4 -33.37 -1.53 45.20
N LEU A 5 -32.60 -0.53 45.67
CA LEU A 5 -31.81 0.32 44.77
C LEU A 5 -30.69 -0.45 44.06
N LEU A 6 -30.03 -1.38 44.76
CA LEU A 6 -28.95 -2.18 44.17
C LEU A 6 -29.51 -3.19 43.17
N PHE A 7 -30.68 -3.74 43.45
CA PHE A 7 -31.41 -4.61 42.54
C PHE A 7 -31.86 -3.87 41.27
N ASP A 8 -32.39 -2.65 41.41
CA ASP A 8 -32.77 -1.82 40.26
C ASP A 8 -31.57 -1.49 39.36
N ILE A 9 -30.41 -1.19 39.95
CA ILE A 9 -29.17 -0.94 39.20
C ILE A 9 -28.72 -2.17 38.42
N VAL A 10 -28.73 -3.35 39.03
CA VAL A 10 -28.35 -4.61 38.38
C VAL A 10 -29.35 -5.00 37.29
N ASN A 11 -30.64 -4.72 37.49
CA ASN A 11 -31.68 -4.97 36.49
C ASN A 11 -31.60 -4.04 35.28
N ALA A 12 -31.27 -2.77 35.49
CA ALA A 12 -31.08 -1.80 34.41
C ALA A 12 -29.73 -1.95 33.69
N SER A 13 -28.83 -2.80 34.20
CA SER A 13 -27.49 -2.95 33.65
C SER A 13 -27.49 -3.72 32.32
N PRO A 14 -26.61 -3.35 31.37
CA PRO A 14 -26.56 -3.96 30.04
C PRO A 14 -25.90 -5.34 30.02
N PHE A 15 -25.35 -5.80 31.14
CA PHE A 15 -24.75 -7.14 31.27
C PHE A 15 -25.77 -8.13 31.84
N GLY A 16 -25.71 -9.38 31.41
CA GLY A 16 -26.47 -10.45 32.05
C GLY A 16 -25.94 -10.71 33.46
N PHE A 17 -26.83 -10.79 34.43
CA PHE A 17 -26.51 -11.12 35.82
C PHE A 17 -27.34 -12.30 36.28
N ALA A 18 -26.68 -13.24 36.96
CA ALA A 18 -27.32 -14.37 37.60
C ALA A 18 -26.68 -14.65 38.95
N PHE A 19 -27.52 -14.85 39.97
CA PHE A 19 -27.14 -15.16 41.33
C PHE A 19 -27.64 -16.56 41.70
N TYR A 20 -26.75 -17.36 42.27
CA TYR A 20 -26.94 -18.77 42.54
C TYR A 20 -26.67 -19.10 44.01
N GLU A 21 -27.41 -20.09 44.50
CA GLU A 21 -27.07 -20.88 45.68
C GLU A 21 -26.35 -22.16 45.23
N ILE A 22 -25.25 -22.50 45.88
CA ILE A 22 -24.51 -23.75 45.66
C ILE A 22 -25.09 -24.79 46.62
N ILE A 23 -25.84 -25.74 46.07
CA ILE A 23 -26.65 -26.69 46.85
C ILE A 23 -26.07 -28.11 46.92
N SER A 24 -24.96 -28.38 46.21
CA SER A 24 -24.33 -29.70 46.13
C SER A 24 -22.81 -29.58 46.03
N GLU A 25 -22.09 -30.63 46.45
CA GLU A 25 -20.65 -30.81 46.19
C GLU A 25 -20.36 -31.34 44.77
N SER A 26 -21.41 -31.58 43.97
CA SER A 26 -21.29 -31.95 42.56
C SER A 26 -20.56 -30.87 41.78
N LYS A 27 -19.69 -31.29 40.84
CA LYS A 27 -19.05 -30.37 39.90
C LYS A 27 -19.90 -30.08 38.67
N ASP A 28 -21.07 -30.73 38.54
CA ASP A 28 -22.00 -30.43 37.47
C ASP A 28 -22.79 -29.14 37.81
N PRO A 29 -22.65 -28.05 37.02
CA PRO A 29 -23.43 -26.83 37.23
C PRO A 29 -24.94 -27.10 37.30
N GLY A 30 -25.43 -28.10 36.57
CA GLY A 30 -26.85 -28.43 36.48
C GLY A 30 -27.45 -28.91 37.79
N GLU A 31 -26.65 -29.53 38.65
CA GLU A 31 -27.05 -30.04 39.97
C GLU A 31 -26.58 -29.13 41.10
N ALA A 32 -25.43 -28.47 40.92
CA ALA A 32 -24.79 -27.68 41.95
C ALA A 32 -25.36 -26.27 42.09
N LEU A 33 -25.79 -25.64 40.98
CA LEU A 33 -26.24 -24.26 40.97
C LEU A 33 -27.76 -24.15 40.91
N LYS A 34 -28.30 -23.44 41.89
CA LYS A 34 -29.72 -23.10 41.97
C LYS A 34 -29.94 -21.61 41.78
N PHE A 35 -30.78 -21.22 40.84
CA PHE A 35 -31.07 -19.81 40.57
C PHE A 35 -31.83 -19.18 41.73
N LEU A 36 -31.24 -18.12 42.29
CA LEU A 36 -31.90 -17.24 43.24
C LEU A 36 -32.49 -16.03 42.52
N GLU A 37 -31.71 -15.44 41.63
CA GLU A 37 -32.07 -14.18 40.98
C GLU A 37 -31.37 -14.05 39.63
N VAL A 38 -32.05 -13.45 38.65
CA VAL A 38 -31.48 -13.15 37.34
C VAL A 38 -32.05 -11.81 36.86
N ASN A 39 -31.25 -11.03 36.15
CA ASN A 39 -31.72 -9.78 35.56
C ASN A 39 -32.32 -9.98 34.15
N GLU A 40 -33.02 -8.95 33.66
CA GLU A 40 -33.64 -8.97 32.31
C GLU A 40 -32.61 -9.17 31.18
N SER A 41 -31.41 -8.60 31.31
CA SER A 41 -30.35 -8.76 30.33
C SER A 41 -29.90 -10.23 30.20
N PHE A 42 -29.84 -10.97 31.32
CA PHE A 42 -29.54 -12.41 31.29
C PHE A 42 -30.67 -13.20 30.65
N ARG A 43 -31.94 -12.89 30.99
CA ARG A 43 -33.12 -13.55 30.39
C ARG A 43 -33.13 -13.40 28.88
N LYS A 44 -32.85 -12.20 28.37
CA LYS A 44 -32.74 -11.93 26.93
C LYS A 44 -31.57 -12.68 26.30
N LEU A 45 -30.41 -12.69 26.96
CA LEU A 45 -29.20 -13.36 26.49
C LEU A 45 -29.42 -14.87 26.28
N VAL A 46 -30.10 -15.54 27.22
CA VAL A 46 -30.39 -16.99 27.12
C VAL A 46 -31.71 -17.30 26.43
N GLY A 47 -32.40 -16.29 25.86
CA GLY A 47 -33.66 -16.48 25.12
C GLY A 47 -34.89 -16.80 25.97
N LEU A 48 -34.82 -16.63 27.29
CA LEU A 48 -35.87 -16.96 28.26
C LEU A 48 -36.56 -15.71 28.83
N THR A 49 -36.90 -14.75 27.96
CA THR A 49 -37.60 -13.52 28.36
C THR A 49 -38.95 -13.86 29.02
N GLY A 50 -39.18 -13.36 30.24
CA GLY A 50 -40.41 -13.64 30.99
C GLY A 50 -40.48 -15.02 31.65
N TYR A 51 -39.43 -15.85 31.57
CA TYR A 51 -39.37 -17.12 32.29
C TYR A 51 -39.10 -16.91 33.78
N GLU A 52 -39.81 -17.66 34.63
CA GLU A 52 -39.56 -17.69 36.07
C GLU A 52 -38.51 -18.75 36.41
N PHE A 53 -37.29 -18.28 36.67
CA PHE A 53 -36.16 -19.11 37.10
C PHE A 53 -36.29 -19.65 38.53
N GLY A 54 -37.25 -19.13 39.32
CA GLY A 54 -37.32 -19.22 40.77
C GLY A 54 -36.94 -20.58 41.36
N GLN A 55 -35.87 -20.60 42.15
CA GLN A 55 -35.42 -21.72 42.98
C GLN A 55 -35.23 -23.05 42.22
N LYS A 56 -35.09 -23.02 40.91
CA LYS A 56 -34.76 -24.20 40.09
C LYS A 56 -33.27 -24.31 39.88
N THR A 57 -32.77 -25.52 39.69
CA THR A 57 -31.37 -25.72 39.31
C THR A 57 -31.13 -25.32 37.87
N VAL A 58 -29.87 -25.04 37.51
CA VAL A 58 -29.45 -24.79 36.12
C VAL A 58 -29.91 -25.95 35.21
N GLY A 59 -29.81 -27.18 35.68
CA GLY A 59 -30.23 -28.38 34.96
C GLY A 59 -31.74 -28.47 34.78
N GLU A 60 -32.55 -28.07 35.77
CA GLU A 60 -34.01 -28.03 35.64
C GLU A 60 -34.48 -26.94 34.68
N VAL A 61 -33.84 -25.76 34.72
CA VAL A 61 -34.18 -24.64 33.84
C VAL A 61 -33.79 -24.93 32.40
N PHE A 62 -32.54 -25.33 32.15
CA PHE A 62 -32.05 -25.50 30.78
C PHE A 62 -32.15 -26.93 30.25
N GLY A 63 -32.34 -27.94 31.11
CA GLY A 63 -32.58 -29.32 30.69
C GLY A 63 -33.97 -29.56 30.10
N THR A 64 -34.92 -28.66 30.36
CA THR A 64 -36.25 -28.68 29.72
C THR A 64 -36.27 -27.98 28.36
N LEU A 65 -35.24 -27.19 28.04
CA LEU A 65 -35.04 -26.63 26.71
C LEU A 65 -34.45 -27.71 25.81
N GLN A 66 -35.30 -28.36 25.02
CA GLN A 66 -34.85 -29.13 23.86
C GLN A 66 -34.48 -28.19 22.69
N ASP A 67 -33.74 -27.11 22.97
CA ASP A 67 -33.24 -26.23 21.92
C ASP A 67 -31.86 -26.73 21.46
N PRO A 68 -31.72 -27.27 20.23
CA PRO A 68 -30.42 -27.63 19.69
C PRO A 68 -29.47 -26.44 19.53
N LYS A 69 -29.96 -25.20 19.71
CA LYS A 69 -29.21 -23.94 19.61
C LYS A 69 -28.83 -23.33 20.96
N PHE A 70 -28.90 -24.06 22.08
CA PHE A 70 -28.29 -23.59 23.34
C PHE A 70 -27.70 -24.75 24.15
N ASN A 71 -26.37 -24.88 24.17
CA ASN A 71 -25.66 -25.84 25.01
C ASN A 71 -25.27 -25.20 26.34
N TRP A 72 -26.15 -25.30 27.33
CA TRP A 72 -25.90 -24.74 28.65
C TRP A 72 -24.71 -25.39 29.36
N LYS A 73 -24.38 -26.66 29.07
CA LYS A 73 -23.22 -27.32 29.70
C LYS A 73 -21.91 -26.64 29.30
N GLU A 74 -21.76 -26.29 28.02
CA GLU A 74 -20.63 -25.49 27.54
C GLU A 74 -20.65 -24.07 28.11
N PHE A 75 -21.84 -23.45 28.17
CA PHE A 75 -22.00 -22.10 28.70
C PHE A 75 -21.55 -21.95 30.16
N TYR A 76 -21.70 -23.00 30.98
CA TYR A 76 -21.25 -23.03 32.38
C TYR A 76 -19.92 -23.77 32.59
N ALA A 77 -19.33 -24.39 31.56
CA ALA A 77 -18.20 -25.33 31.70
C ALA A 77 -16.97 -24.75 32.39
N ASN A 78 -16.70 -23.46 32.18
CA ASN A 78 -15.50 -22.79 32.68
C ASN A 78 -15.72 -22.08 34.03
N ILE A 79 -16.92 -22.17 34.60
CA ILE A 79 -17.23 -21.54 35.88
C ILE A 79 -16.71 -22.42 37.02
N ASP A 80 -15.72 -21.90 37.75
CA ASP A 80 -15.14 -22.53 38.92
C ASP A 80 -15.86 -22.06 40.18
N PHE A 81 -16.75 -22.91 40.72
CA PHE A 81 -17.52 -22.61 41.93
C PHE A 81 -16.69 -22.67 43.21
N ASP A 82 -15.57 -23.40 43.18
CA ASP A 82 -14.68 -23.58 44.34
C ASP A 82 -13.78 -22.35 44.53
N HIS A 83 -13.42 -21.66 43.43
CA HIS A 83 -12.56 -20.48 43.42
C HIS A 83 -13.20 -19.29 42.66
N PRO A 84 -14.26 -18.70 43.22
CA PRO A 84 -14.93 -17.55 42.61
C PRO A 84 -13.99 -16.33 42.53
N GLY A 85 -14.09 -15.56 41.45
CA GLY A 85 -13.24 -14.38 41.19
C GLY A 85 -12.51 -14.41 39.84
N LYS A 86 -12.67 -15.48 39.06
CA LYS A 86 -12.10 -15.58 37.72
C LYS A 86 -12.93 -14.81 36.70
N CYS A 87 -12.24 -14.08 35.85
CA CYS A 87 -12.76 -13.47 34.62
C CYS A 87 -12.16 -14.23 33.44
N PHE A 88 -13.00 -14.70 32.54
CA PHE A 88 -12.56 -15.41 31.33
C PHE A 88 -13.48 -15.08 30.15
N GLU A 89 -12.96 -15.25 28.94
CA GLU A 89 -13.71 -15.08 27.70
C GLU A 89 -14.02 -16.46 27.12
N GLN A 90 -15.25 -16.67 26.68
CA GLN A 90 -15.66 -17.91 26.02
C GLN A 90 -16.57 -17.62 24.84
N TYR A 91 -16.48 -18.46 23.82
CA TYR A 91 -17.37 -18.41 22.67
C TYR A 91 -18.49 -19.43 22.84
N SER A 92 -19.72 -19.01 22.60
CA SER A 92 -20.88 -19.88 22.54
C SER A 92 -21.23 -20.10 21.07
N GLN A 93 -20.89 -21.27 20.52
CA GLN A 93 -21.31 -21.66 19.16
C GLN A 93 -22.83 -21.53 18.96
N PRO A 94 -23.68 -21.97 19.92
CA PRO A 94 -25.12 -21.96 19.70
C PRO A 94 -25.74 -20.55 19.71
N LEU A 95 -25.15 -19.62 20.45
CA LEU A 95 -25.57 -18.21 20.48
C LEU A 95 -24.80 -17.32 19.47
N ASP A 96 -23.82 -17.90 18.76
CA ASP A 96 -22.88 -17.22 17.86
C ASP A 96 -22.30 -15.90 18.43
N CYS A 97 -21.84 -15.95 19.67
CA CYS A 97 -21.32 -14.77 20.35
C CYS A 97 -20.24 -15.09 21.38
N TRP A 98 -19.38 -14.09 21.60
CA TRP A 98 -18.34 -14.12 22.60
C TRP A 98 -18.84 -13.47 23.89
N PHE A 99 -18.63 -14.15 25.01
CA PHE A 99 -18.97 -13.64 26.32
C PHE A 99 -17.71 -13.46 27.17
N GLN A 100 -17.65 -12.35 27.88
CA GLN A 100 -16.82 -12.24 29.07
C GLN A 100 -17.67 -12.64 30.28
N VAL A 101 -17.24 -13.69 30.97
CA VAL A 101 -17.90 -14.21 32.16
C VAL A 101 -17.06 -13.87 33.37
N GLN A 102 -17.69 -13.29 34.39
CA GLN A 102 -17.02 -12.99 35.64
C GLN A 102 -17.81 -13.49 36.82
N THR A 103 -17.12 -14.16 37.72
CA THR A 103 -17.72 -14.84 38.87
C THR A 103 -17.29 -14.16 40.15
N TYR A 104 -18.21 -14.08 41.10
CA TYR A 104 -18.01 -13.45 42.40
C TYR A 104 -18.72 -14.27 43.47
N SER A 105 -18.16 -14.32 44.67
CA SER A 105 -18.83 -14.90 45.83
C SER A 105 -18.70 -13.95 47.00
N HIS A 106 -19.84 -13.53 47.55
CA HIS A 106 -19.87 -12.68 48.73
C HIS A 106 -19.81 -13.49 50.03
N GLN A 107 -20.33 -14.72 50.00
CA GLN A 107 -20.39 -15.63 51.14
C GLN A 107 -20.33 -17.08 50.65
N LYS A 108 -19.78 -17.97 51.49
CA LYS A 108 -19.66 -19.40 51.17
C LYS A 108 -21.03 -19.98 50.84
N GLY A 109 -21.11 -20.73 49.74
CA GLY A 109 -22.35 -21.34 49.25
C GLY A 109 -23.16 -20.46 48.29
N PHE A 110 -22.66 -19.28 47.90
CA PHE A 110 -23.35 -18.39 46.97
C PHE A 110 -22.42 -17.89 45.87
N LEU A 111 -22.95 -17.73 44.66
CA LEU A 111 -22.20 -17.32 43.47
C LEU A 111 -23.00 -16.28 42.69
N ALA A 112 -22.39 -15.15 42.39
CA ALA A 112 -22.89 -14.18 41.41
C ALA A 112 -22.05 -14.30 40.13
N THR A 113 -22.70 -14.31 38.98
CA THR A 113 -22.03 -14.35 37.67
C THR A 113 -22.56 -13.24 36.78
N THR A 114 -21.66 -12.51 36.15
CA THR A 114 -21.98 -11.56 35.08
C THR A 114 -21.56 -12.12 33.72
N PHE A 115 -22.35 -11.81 32.70
CA PHE A 115 -22.16 -12.19 31.31
C PHE A 115 -22.22 -10.93 30.47
N ILE A 116 -21.11 -10.56 29.84
CA ILE A 116 -21.00 -9.39 28.97
C ILE A 116 -20.79 -9.89 27.55
N ASP A 117 -21.68 -9.53 26.63
CA ASP A 117 -21.47 -9.75 25.21
C ASP A 117 -20.32 -8.84 24.72
N ILE A 118 -19.25 -9.47 24.24
CA ILE A 118 -18.06 -8.79 23.72
C ILE A 118 -17.90 -8.99 22.21
N LYS A 119 -18.94 -9.45 21.50
CA LYS A 119 -18.93 -9.68 20.05
C LYS A 119 -18.53 -8.42 19.28
N LEU A 120 -19.15 -7.28 19.57
CA LEU A 120 -18.80 -6.01 18.90
C LEU A 120 -17.32 -5.65 19.05
N ARG A 121 -16.75 -5.89 20.25
CA ARG A 121 -15.33 -5.64 20.52
C ARG A 121 -14.44 -6.60 19.73
N LYS A 122 -14.78 -7.89 19.68
CA LYS A 122 -14.04 -8.91 18.93
C LYS A 122 -14.09 -8.62 17.43
N ASP A 123 -15.27 -8.38 16.89
CA ASP A 123 -15.48 -8.05 15.47
C ASP A 123 -14.70 -6.79 15.09
N ALA A 124 -14.66 -5.76 15.94
CA ALA A 124 -13.88 -4.55 15.69
C ALA A 124 -12.36 -4.81 15.70
N ILE A 125 -11.86 -5.64 16.62
CA ILE A 125 -10.44 -6.03 16.69
C ILE A 125 -10.06 -6.85 15.45
N ASP A 126 -10.91 -7.80 15.06
CA ASP A 126 -10.66 -8.66 13.90
C ASP A 126 -10.74 -7.87 12.59
N ALA A 127 -11.70 -6.94 12.47
CA ALA A 127 -11.79 -6.02 11.35
C ALA A 127 -10.56 -5.12 11.26
N LEU A 128 -10.08 -4.57 12.39
CA LEU A 128 -8.85 -3.77 12.43
C LEU A 128 -7.65 -4.61 11.98
N LYS A 129 -7.48 -5.81 12.55
CA LYS A 129 -6.39 -6.72 12.21
C LYS A 129 -6.42 -7.13 10.73
N SER A 130 -7.60 -7.46 10.20
CA SER A 130 -7.76 -7.80 8.78
C SER A 130 -7.45 -6.60 7.87
N SER A 131 -7.86 -5.40 8.28
CA SER A 131 -7.58 -4.17 7.55
C SER A 131 -6.08 -3.85 7.55
N GLU A 132 -5.42 -3.90 8.71
CA GLU A 132 -3.97 -3.74 8.86
C GLU A 132 -3.18 -4.76 8.01
N GLN A 133 -3.59 -6.03 8.02
CA GLN A 133 -2.98 -7.07 7.20
C GLN A 133 -3.13 -6.79 5.71
N LYS A 134 -4.33 -6.36 5.29
CA LYS A 134 -4.59 -5.97 3.90
C LYS A 134 -3.69 -4.81 3.47
N TYR A 135 -3.61 -3.74 4.27
CA TYR A 135 -2.73 -2.61 3.98
C TYR A 135 -1.26 -3.01 3.94
N ARG A 136 -0.80 -3.81 4.91
CA ARG A 136 0.58 -4.33 4.93
C ARG A 136 0.90 -5.13 3.68
N SER A 137 0.00 -6.02 3.25
CA SER A 137 0.20 -6.82 2.03
C SER A 137 0.25 -5.95 0.78
N LEU A 138 -0.59 -4.92 0.67
CA LEU A 138 -0.57 -4.01 -0.49
C LEU A 138 0.73 -3.21 -0.55
N VAL A 139 1.19 -2.68 0.59
CA VAL A 139 2.44 -1.92 0.68
C VAL A 139 3.65 -2.80 0.37
N SER A 140 3.70 -4.03 0.89
CA SER A 140 4.81 -4.96 0.63
C SER A 140 4.92 -5.44 -0.82
N ASN A 141 3.87 -5.28 -1.64
CA ASN A 141 3.91 -5.62 -3.06
C ASN A 141 4.39 -4.46 -3.94
N LEU A 142 4.56 -3.25 -3.40
CA LEU A 142 5.05 -2.11 -4.18
C LEU A 142 6.56 -2.27 -4.41
N PRO A 143 7.04 -2.18 -5.66
CA PRO A 143 8.47 -2.25 -5.94
C PRO A 143 9.15 -0.97 -5.44
N GLY A 144 9.68 -0.95 -4.22
CA GLY A 144 10.40 0.21 -3.70
C GLY A 144 10.32 0.32 -2.19
N THR A 145 10.93 1.37 -1.65
CA THR A 145 10.99 1.62 -0.22
C THR A 145 9.89 2.57 0.19
N THR A 146 9.09 2.21 1.20
CA THR A 146 8.19 3.17 1.86
C THR A 146 8.82 3.70 3.13
N TYR A 147 8.55 4.97 3.45
CA TYR A 147 9.05 5.59 4.67
C TYR A 147 7.99 6.51 5.28
N ARG A 148 8.13 6.73 6.59
CA ARG A 148 7.46 7.80 7.32
C ARG A 148 8.50 8.56 8.13
N CYS A 149 8.54 9.87 8.00
CA CYS A 149 9.36 10.72 8.86
C CYS A 149 8.53 11.80 9.56
N ILE A 150 9.03 12.29 10.69
CA ILE A 150 8.48 13.45 11.37
C ILE A 150 8.93 14.68 10.61
N PHE A 151 8.00 15.62 10.41
CA PHE A 151 8.31 16.92 9.86
C PHE A 151 8.99 17.80 10.93
N ASP A 152 10.27 17.54 11.18
CA ASP A 152 11.18 18.35 12.00
C ASP A 152 12.41 18.78 11.18
N HIS A 153 13.27 19.63 11.74
CA HIS A 153 14.48 20.12 11.05
C HIS A 153 15.47 18.98 10.67
N ASN A 154 15.27 17.76 11.18
CA ASN A 154 16.18 16.63 10.99
C ASN A 154 15.56 15.49 10.17
N TRP A 155 14.32 15.66 9.70
CA TRP A 155 13.57 14.70 8.88
C TRP A 155 13.58 13.30 9.50
N LYS A 156 13.34 13.25 10.82
CA LYS A 156 13.55 12.03 11.59
C LYS A 156 12.65 10.90 11.11
N ILE A 157 13.26 9.86 10.55
CA ILE A 157 12.56 8.66 10.09
C ILE A 157 12.00 7.91 11.30
N THR A 158 10.70 7.60 11.26
CA THR A 158 9.99 6.80 12.27
C THR A 158 9.67 5.40 11.77
N PHE A 159 9.56 5.25 10.45
CA PHE A 159 9.38 3.96 9.79
C PHE A 159 10.10 3.99 8.44
N MET A 160 10.73 2.87 8.10
CA MET A 160 11.29 2.62 6.78
C MET A 160 11.13 1.14 6.48
N SER A 161 10.69 0.83 5.25
CA SER A 161 10.46 -0.55 4.85
C SER A 161 11.79 -1.28 4.58
N PRO A 162 11.84 -2.61 4.77
CA PRO A 162 13.09 -3.40 4.63
C PRO A 162 13.76 -3.30 3.26
N GLU A 163 12.99 -2.99 2.21
CA GLU A 163 13.42 -2.87 0.82
C GLU A 163 14.49 -1.78 0.62
N ILE A 164 14.63 -0.82 1.55
CA ILE A 164 15.70 0.17 1.52
C ILE A 164 17.09 -0.46 1.50
N SER A 165 17.24 -1.66 2.04
CA SER A 165 18.51 -2.39 2.04
C SER A 165 19.00 -2.74 0.64
N THR A 166 18.10 -3.09 -0.26
CA THR A 166 18.41 -3.32 -1.68
C THR A 166 18.75 -2.02 -2.40
N LEU A 167 18.11 -0.92 -2.01
CA LEU A 167 18.32 0.39 -2.63
C LEU A 167 19.63 1.05 -2.16
N THR A 168 19.94 1.01 -0.87
CA THR A 168 21.03 1.79 -0.25
C THR A 168 22.20 0.94 0.22
N GLY A 169 22.00 -0.36 0.42
CA GLY A 169 22.97 -1.27 1.04
C GLY A 169 23.01 -1.20 2.57
N TYR A 170 22.11 -0.42 3.19
CA TYR A 170 21.97 -0.31 4.65
C TYR A 170 20.64 -0.91 5.11
N PRO A 171 20.62 -1.70 6.21
CA PRO A 171 19.38 -2.21 6.78
C PRO A 171 18.46 -1.06 7.22
N ALA A 172 17.15 -1.27 7.19
CA ALA A 172 16.18 -0.24 7.51
C ALA A 172 16.36 0.32 8.93
N GLU A 173 16.77 -0.53 9.87
CA GLU A 173 17.00 -0.18 11.27
C GLU A 173 18.04 0.92 11.45
N ASP A 174 19.05 1.03 10.56
CA ASP A 174 20.09 2.06 10.63
C ASP A 174 19.51 3.49 10.53
N PHE A 175 18.30 3.62 9.97
CA PHE A 175 17.63 4.90 9.76
C PHE A 175 16.71 5.32 10.92
N TYR A 176 16.24 4.39 11.77
CA TYR A 176 15.24 4.71 12.81
C TYR A 176 15.41 4.03 14.18
N LYS A 177 16.38 3.11 14.37
CA LYS A 177 16.61 2.38 15.63
C LYS A 177 18.09 2.20 15.99
N PRO A 178 18.54 2.80 17.11
CA PRO A 178 19.00 4.20 17.17
C PRO A 178 19.55 4.70 15.82
N VAL A 179 19.30 5.97 15.48
CA VAL A 179 19.66 6.53 14.17
C VAL A 179 21.19 6.51 13.99
N GLN A 180 21.68 5.66 13.08
CA GLN A 180 23.08 5.60 12.68
C GLN A 180 23.33 6.36 11.38
N LYS A 181 22.30 6.48 10.53
CA LYS A 181 22.35 7.16 9.24
C LYS A 181 21.12 8.04 9.03
N SER A 182 21.36 9.24 8.48
CA SER A 182 20.31 10.06 7.89
C SER A 182 20.19 9.73 6.41
N TYR A 183 18.98 9.60 5.89
CA TYR A 183 18.77 9.37 4.47
C TYR A 183 19.29 10.53 3.61
N ASP A 184 19.19 11.77 4.09
CA ASP A 184 19.78 12.95 3.43
C ASP A 184 21.29 12.79 3.19
N SER A 185 22.01 12.08 4.06
CA SER A 185 23.45 11.84 3.89
C SER A 185 23.79 10.94 2.70
N LEU A 186 22.80 10.21 2.17
CA LEU A 186 22.95 9.36 0.99
C LEU A 186 22.68 10.10 -0.31
N ILE A 187 21.99 11.25 -0.27
CA ILE A 187 21.69 12.05 -1.46
C ILE A 187 23.00 12.55 -2.07
N HIS A 188 23.13 12.40 -3.38
CA HIS A 188 24.29 12.88 -4.12
C HIS A 188 24.48 14.39 -3.86
N PRO A 189 25.70 14.88 -3.56
CA PRO A 189 25.92 16.27 -3.16
C PRO A 189 25.36 17.32 -4.12
N ALA A 190 25.40 17.06 -5.43
CA ALA A 190 24.87 17.96 -6.46
C ALA A 190 23.33 18.06 -6.47
N ASP A 191 22.63 17.08 -5.88
CA ASP A 191 21.16 17.00 -5.93
C ASP A 191 20.53 17.45 -4.60
N LYS A 192 21.31 17.56 -3.51
CA LYS A 192 20.82 17.90 -2.16
C LYS A 192 19.98 19.17 -2.11
N ASP A 193 20.52 20.26 -2.63
CA ASP A 193 19.83 21.56 -2.58
C ASP A 193 18.51 21.52 -3.36
N PHE A 194 18.51 20.85 -4.52
CA PHE A 194 17.32 20.65 -5.34
C PHE A 194 16.25 19.83 -4.61
N VAL A 195 16.65 18.71 -3.98
CA VAL A 195 15.73 17.82 -3.24
C VAL A 195 15.10 18.58 -2.07
N ASN A 196 15.92 19.22 -1.23
CA ASN A 196 15.46 19.93 -0.04
C ASN A 196 14.50 21.07 -0.40
N GLN A 197 14.85 21.91 -1.38
CA GLN A 197 13.98 23.01 -1.82
C GLN A 197 12.66 22.51 -2.41
N SER A 198 12.70 21.42 -3.17
CA SER A 198 11.49 20.86 -3.80
C SER A 198 10.52 20.32 -2.76
N ILE A 199 11.03 19.59 -1.76
CA ILE A 199 10.23 19.01 -0.68
C ILE A 199 9.69 20.12 0.25
N GLU A 200 10.55 21.04 0.69
CA GLU A 200 10.13 22.17 1.55
C GLU A 200 9.04 23.02 0.88
N LYS A 201 9.18 23.32 -0.41
CA LYS A 201 8.19 24.07 -1.19
C LYS A 201 6.88 23.31 -1.31
N ALA A 202 6.91 22.01 -1.58
CA ALA A 202 5.70 21.19 -1.68
C ALA A 202 4.95 21.17 -0.34
N ILE A 203 5.68 20.98 0.77
CA ILE A 203 5.09 20.93 2.11
C ILE A 203 4.51 22.29 2.51
N ALA A 204 5.22 23.39 2.26
CA ALA A 204 4.73 24.75 2.55
C ALA A 204 3.41 25.06 1.84
N ASN A 205 3.20 24.46 0.66
CA ASN A 205 1.97 24.61 -0.13
C ASN A 205 0.90 23.54 0.16
N GLY A 206 1.17 22.59 1.08
CA GLY A 206 0.28 21.46 1.36
C GLY A 206 0.10 20.50 0.19
N GLN A 207 1.11 20.40 -0.68
CA GLN A 207 1.09 19.58 -1.90
C GLN A 207 1.97 18.33 -1.74
N SER A 208 1.69 17.31 -2.55
CA SER A 208 2.62 16.20 -2.75
C SER A 208 3.84 16.63 -3.59
N TRP A 209 4.96 15.95 -3.42
CA TRP A 209 6.15 16.09 -4.27
C TRP A 209 6.38 14.83 -5.09
N GLU A 210 6.95 15.02 -6.27
CA GLU A 210 7.48 13.98 -7.14
C GLU A 210 8.81 14.50 -7.70
N LEU A 211 9.91 13.77 -7.47
CA LEU A 211 11.21 14.16 -7.99
C LEU A 211 12.11 12.95 -8.25
N GLU A 212 13.07 13.13 -9.15
CA GLU A 212 14.10 12.14 -9.45
C GLU A 212 15.48 12.71 -9.11
N TYR A 213 16.29 11.93 -8.40
CA TYR A 213 17.61 12.36 -7.95
C TYR A 213 18.51 11.16 -7.72
N ARG A 214 19.79 11.43 -7.44
CA ARG A 214 20.80 10.41 -7.25
C ARG A 214 21.09 10.19 -5.77
N ILE A 215 21.31 8.94 -5.42
CA ILE A 215 21.81 8.53 -4.11
C ILE A 215 23.10 7.73 -4.26
N LEU A 216 23.88 7.70 -3.18
CA LEU A 216 25.10 6.93 -3.04
C LEU A 216 24.82 5.66 -2.24
N HIS A 217 24.90 4.52 -2.91
CA HIS A 217 24.83 3.21 -2.29
C HIS A 217 26.06 2.97 -1.41
N LYS A 218 25.95 2.09 -0.39
CA LYS A 218 27.04 1.74 0.56
C LYS A 218 28.35 1.32 -0.11
N ASN A 219 28.29 0.70 -1.28
CA ASN A 219 29.46 0.28 -2.07
C ASN A 219 30.07 1.39 -2.94
N GLY A 220 29.53 2.62 -2.90
CA GLY A 220 29.96 3.76 -3.70
C GLY A 220 29.28 3.91 -5.06
N GLN A 221 28.38 3.02 -5.45
CA GLN A 221 27.62 3.16 -6.70
C GLN A 221 26.59 4.29 -6.61
N GLU A 222 26.50 5.10 -7.66
CA GLU A 222 25.39 6.03 -7.86
C GLU A 222 24.15 5.26 -8.33
N LYS A 223 23.02 5.54 -7.70
CA LYS A 223 21.71 5.04 -8.11
C LYS A 223 20.76 6.20 -8.35
N TRP A 224 19.90 6.06 -9.35
CA TRP A 224 18.81 7.00 -9.58
C TRP A 224 17.56 6.52 -8.86
N VAL A 225 16.91 7.44 -8.16
CA VAL A 225 15.65 7.17 -7.49
C VAL A 225 14.57 8.11 -7.97
N PHE A 226 13.35 7.58 -8.06
CA PHE A 226 12.12 8.36 -8.13
C PHE A 226 11.51 8.37 -6.73
N GLU A 227 11.22 9.54 -6.21
CA GLU A 227 10.55 9.71 -4.93
C GLU A 227 9.22 10.42 -5.11
N LYS A 228 8.19 9.86 -4.47
CA LYS A 228 6.89 10.51 -4.31
C LYS A 228 6.53 10.54 -2.84
N GLY A 229 6.10 11.70 -2.35
CA GLY A 229 5.64 11.83 -0.98
C GLY A 229 4.57 12.88 -0.76
N VAL A 230 3.97 12.84 0.41
CA VAL A 230 2.86 13.70 0.83
C VAL A 230 2.98 14.04 2.31
N SER A 231 2.59 15.26 2.68
CA SER A 231 2.46 15.66 4.08
C SER A 231 1.16 15.12 4.68
N VAL A 232 1.24 14.59 5.89
CA VAL A 232 0.12 14.01 6.62
C VAL A 232 -0.10 14.79 7.92
N SER A 233 -1.28 15.36 8.04
CA SER A 233 -1.75 16.04 9.25
C SER A 233 -2.59 15.08 10.09
N GLU A 234 -2.36 15.01 11.40
CA GLU A 234 -3.34 14.41 12.31
C GLU A 234 -4.55 15.34 12.45
N GLU A 235 -5.72 14.73 12.69
CA GLU A 235 -7.12 15.21 12.59
C GLU A 235 -7.47 16.66 12.98
N LYS A 236 -6.56 17.49 13.52
CA LYS A 236 -6.70 18.95 13.73
C LYS A 236 -5.37 19.62 14.15
N GLY A 237 -4.25 19.38 13.45
CA GLY A 237 -2.95 20.00 13.77
C GLY A 237 -2.07 20.33 12.55
N PRO A 238 -0.95 21.05 12.74
CA PRO A 238 0.06 21.22 11.70
C PRO A 238 0.58 19.85 11.21
N ALA A 239 1.00 19.77 9.94
CA ALA A 239 1.54 18.55 9.34
C ALA A 239 2.62 17.96 10.25
N ARG A 240 2.41 16.74 10.73
CA ARG A 240 3.26 16.10 11.75
C ARG A 240 4.14 15.03 11.15
N PHE A 241 3.69 14.43 10.04
CA PHE A 241 4.38 13.35 9.36
C PHE A 241 4.46 13.62 7.86
N MET A 242 5.44 12.98 7.25
CA MET A 242 5.55 12.84 5.80
C MET A 242 5.58 11.35 5.49
N ASP A 243 4.73 10.95 4.55
CA ASP A 243 4.74 9.61 3.99
C ASP A 243 5.30 9.67 2.58
N GLY A 244 6.22 8.76 2.27
CA GLY A 244 6.79 8.71 0.95
C GLY A 244 7.19 7.32 0.52
N PHE A 245 7.47 7.23 -0.78
CA PHE A 245 7.89 6.04 -1.46
C PHE A 245 9.05 6.37 -2.42
N ILE A 246 10.07 5.54 -2.40
CA ILE A 246 11.31 5.69 -3.17
C ILE A 246 11.49 4.44 -4.03
N LEU A 247 11.53 4.62 -5.35
CA LEU A 247 11.72 3.57 -6.35
C LEU A 247 13.10 3.70 -7.00
N ASP A 248 13.83 2.60 -7.11
CA ASP A 248 15.05 2.54 -7.93
C ASP A 248 14.67 2.64 -9.41
N VAL A 249 15.13 3.70 -10.08
CA VAL A 249 14.92 3.94 -11.52
C VAL A 249 16.24 3.94 -12.28
N THR A 250 17.30 3.37 -11.70
CA THR A 250 18.65 3.34 -12.29
C THR A 250 18.64 2.69 -13.66
N ASP A 251 18.05 1.51 -13.82
CA ASP A 251 18.03 0.80 -15.10
C ASP A 251 17.32 1.60 -16.19
N ARG A 252 16.20 2.26 -15.85
CA ARG A 252 15.48 3.14 -16.77
C ARG A 252 16.36 4.32 -17.20
N LYS A 253 17.01 4.99 -16.24
CA LYS A 253 17.90 6.14 -16.52
C LYS A 253 19.12 5.74 -17.36
N MET A 254 19.70 4.58 -17.08
CA MET A 254 20.83 4.08 -17.86
C MET A 254 20.40 3.72 -19.29
N ALA A 255 19.21 3.15 -19.47
CA ALA A 255 18.67 2.88 -20.80
C ALA A 255 18.36 4.17 -21.59
N GLU A 256 17.74 5.17 -20.94
CA GLU A 256 17.48 6.49 -21.54
C GLU A 256 18.79 7.17 -21.99
N GLU A 257 19.82 7.16 -21.14
CA GLU A 257 21.11 7.77 -21.47
C GLU A 257 21.88 6.98 -22.53
N ALA A 258 21.81 5.65 -22.53
CA ALA A 258 22.42 4.82 -23.56
C ALA A 258 21.77 5.06 -24.92
N LEU A 259 20.44 5.17 -24.97
CA LEU A 259 19.71 5.52 -26.18
C LEU A 259 20.12 6.91 -26.68
N ARG A 260 20.11 7.92 -25.80
CA ARG A 260 20.52 9.29 -26.12
C ARG A 260 21.94 9.35 -26.70
N LYS A 261 22.90 8.67 -26.07
CA LYS A 261 24.28 8.58 -26.58
C LYS A 261 24.37 7.84 -27.91
N SER A 262 23.58 6.79 -28.11
CA SER A 262 23.53 6.07 -29.38
C SER A 262 23.01 6.97 -30.50
N GLU A 263 21.92 7.70 -30.27
CA GLU A 263 21.36 8.66 -31.23
C GLU A 263 22.33 9.79 -31.54
N GLU A 264 22.99 10.36 -30.52
CA GLU A 264 24.00 11.40 -30.68
C GLU A 264 25.21 10.90 -31.49
N ASN A 265 25.71 9.71 -31.17
CA ASN A 265 26.81 9.10 -31.92
C ASN A 265 26.42 8.79 -33.38
N GLN A 266 25.22 8.26 -33.62
CA GLN A 266 24.73 8.01 -34.98
C GLN A 266 24.63 9.30 -35.79
N ARG A 267 24.10 10.38 -35.18
CA ARG A 267 24.04 11.69 -35.81
C ARG A 267 25.43 12.21 -36.18
N ILE A 268 26.37 12.18 -35.22
CA ILE A 268 27.75 12.63 -35.44
C ILE A 268 28.42 11.81 -36.56
N LEU A 269 28.24 10.49 -36.58
CA LEU A 269 28.83 9.64 -37.61
C LEU A 269 28.26 9.95 -39.00
N LEU A 270 26.94 10.03 -39.15
CA LEU A 270 26.31 10.35 -40.43
C LEU A 270 26.72 11.72 -40.96
N ASP A 271 26.77 12.73 -40.08
CA ASP A 271 27.07 14.11 -40.45
C ASP A 271 28.55 14.35 -40.79
N ASN A 272 29.45 13.47 -40.36
CA ASN A 272 30.87 13.52 -40.74
C ASN A 272 31.21 12.72 -42.02
N ILE A 273 30.26 11.98 -42.59
CA ILE A 273 30.47 11.29 -43.88
C ILE A 273 30.43 12.33 -45.01
N GLN A 274 31.51 12.43 -45.79
CA GLN A 274 31.59 13.37 -46.92
C GLN A 274 30.74 12.96 -48.14
N THR A 275 30.32 11.70 -48.20
CA THR A 275 29.40 11.21 -49.24
C THR A 275 27.96 11.57 -48.87
N GLN A 276 27.15 11.90 -49.87
CA GLN A 276 25.71 12.13 -49.66
C GLN A 276 25.04 10.84 -49.20
N VAL A 277 24.39 10.89 -48.04
CA VAL A 277 23.64 9.77 -47.47
C VAL A 277 22.26 10.27 -47.08
N TRP A 278 21.24 9.54 -47.48
CA TRP A 278 19.86 9.78 -47.07
C TRP A 278 19.14 8.46 -46.90
N TYR A 279 18.04 8.49 -46.14
CA TYR A 279 17.06 7.42 -46.09
C TYR A 279 15.68 7.97 -46.42
N LEU A 280 14.85 7.15 -47.06
CA LEU A 280 13.48 7.47 -47.41
C LEU A 280 12.51 6.64 -46.57
N ILE A 281 11.36 7.20 -46.21
CA ILE A 281 10.29 6.50 -45.49
C ILE A 281 9.40 5.71 -46.46
N ASP A 282 9.27 6.22 -47.68
CA ASP A 282 8.59 5.61 -48.82
C ASP A 282 9.35 5.92 -50.12
N ASP A 283 8.76 5.67 -51.29
CA ASP A 283 9.46 5.84 -52.58
C ASP A 283 9.78 7.29 -52.96
N HIS A 284 9.29 8.28 -52.23
CA HIS A 284 9.48 9.70 -52.56
C HIS A 284 9.69 10.62 -51.36
N THR A 285 9.56 10.15 -50.12
CA THR A 285 9.63 11.00 -48.92
C THR A 285 10.92 10.77 -48.15
N TYR A 286 11.69 11.84 -47.93
CA TYR A 286 12.86 11.79 -47.06
C TYR A 286 12.47 11.47 -45.62
N GLY A 287 13.21 10.57 -45.00
CA GLY A 287 13.15 10.39 -43.55
C GLY A 287 14.28 11.12 -42.83
N ALA A 288 15.52 10.97 -43.30
CA ALA A 288 16.60 11.87 -42.92
C ALA A 288 17.70 11.91 -43.98
N VAL A 289 18.53 12.94 -43.88
CA VAL A 289 19.67 13.22 -44.74
C VAL A 289 20.88 13.55 -43.87
N ASN A 290 22.08 13.31 -44.36
CA ASN A 290 23.29 13.81 -43.72
C ASN A 290 23.65 15.24 -44.19
N GLU A 291 24.60 15.86 -43.51
CA GLU A 291 25.06 17.22 -43.85
C GLU A 291 25.65 17.34 -45.27
N ALA A 292 26.31 16.30 -45.79
CA ALA A 292 26.86 16.32 -47.15
C ALA A 292 25.76 16.41 -48.21
N HIS A 293 24.64 15.67 -48.04
CA HIS A 293 23.50 15.77 -48.94
C HIS A 293 22.80 17.12 -48.82
N ALA A 294 22.56 17.60 -47.59
CA ALA A 294 21.96 18.92 -47.35
C ALA A 294 22.78 20.05 -48.01
N THR A 295 24.11 20.01 -47.87
CA THR A 295 25.05 20.96 -48.49
C THR A 295 25.01 20.87 -50.02
N PHE A 296 25.02 19.67 -50.59
CA PHE A 296 24.95 19.47 -52.04
C PHE A 296 23.64 20.02 -52.63
N ILE A 297 22.53 19.80 -51.93
CA ILE A 297 21.22 20.31 -52.32
C ILE A 297 21.09 21.81 -52.02
N GLY A 298 21.86 22.37 -51.10
CA GLY A 298 21.79 23.79 -50.74
C GLY A 298 20.59 24.13 -49.83
N MET A 299 20.09 23.15 -49.09
CA MET A 299 18.99 23.31 -48.12
C MET A 299 19.47 22.95 -46.71
N GLU A 300 18.89 23.59 -45.69
CA GLU A 300 19.14 23.17 -44.30
C GLU A 300 18.59 21.76 -44.08
N LYS A 301 19.41 20.88 -43.50
CA LYS A 301 19.08 19.49 -43.18
C LYS A 301 17.72 19.35 -42.47
N ASP A 302 17.47 20.17 -41.46
CA ASP A 302 16.22 20.13 -40.68
C ASP A 302 14.97 20.49 -41.50
N LYS A 303 15.14 21.19 -42.63
CA LYS A 303 14.05 21.51 -43.57
C LYS A 303 13.82 20.42 -44.60
N MET A 304 14.72 19.46 -44.76
CA MET A 304 14.62 18.38 -45.74
C MET A 304 13.93 17.13 -45.18
N SER A 305 14.06 16.88 -43.87
CA SER A 305 13.39 15.76 -43.21
C SER A 305 11.88 15.80 -43.45
N PHE A 306 11.30 14.66 -43.84
CA PHE A 306 9.87 14.50 -44.15
C PHE A 306 9.37 15.27 -45.38
N LYS A 307 10.25 15.87 -46.19
CA LYS A 307 9.86 16.43 -47.50
C LYS A 307 9.82 15.37 -48.59
N SER A 308 8.96 15.61 -49.57
CA SER A 308 8.96 14.84 -50.81
C SER A 308 10.16 15.23 -51.67
N VAL A 309 10.74 14.28 -52.41
CA VAL A 309 11.76 14.56 -53.43
C VAL A 309 11.23 15.54 -54.48
N PHE A 310 9.91 15.58 -54.71
CA PHE A 310 9.24 16.54 -55.58
C PHE A 310 9.28 17.99 -55.04
N ASP A 311 9.44 18.18 -53.73
CA ASP A 311 9.62 19.50 -53.12
C ASP A 311 11.08 19.98 -53.16
N VAL A 312 12.01 19.08 -53.51
CA VAL A 312 13.47 19.30 -53.43
C VAL A 312 14.11 19.36 -54.81
N PHE A 313 13.68 18.49 -55.74
CA PHE A 313 14.21 18.40 -57.10
C PHE A 313 13.17 18.81 -58.15
N PRO A 314 13.62 19.23 -59.36
CA PRO A 314 12.73 19.44 -60.50
C PRO A 314 11.90 18.20 -60.82
N GLU A 315 10.68 18.39 -61.32
CA GLU A 315 9.70 17.34 -61.57
C GLU A 315 10.26 16.16 -62.39
N GLU A 316 11.02 16.45 -63.46
CA GLU A 316 11.66 15.41 -64.29
C GLU A 316 12.62 14.51 -63.50
N ALA A 317 13.43 15.09 -62.62
CA ALA A 317 14.37 14.35 -61.77
C ALA A 317 13.65 13.57 -60.67
N SER A 318 12.62 14.19 -60.07
CA SER A 318 11.79 13.58 -59.03
C SER A 318 11.03 12.36 -59.53
N ILE A 319 10.47 12.40 -60.74
CA ILE A 319 9.80 11.25 -61.37
C ILE A 319 10.79 10.09 -61.55
N LYS A 320 11.99 10.39 -62.05
CA LYS A 320 13.03 9.35 -62.25
C LYS A 320 13.47 8.74 -60.91
N LEU A 321 13.76 9.58 -59.91
CA LEU A 321 14.13 9.13 -58.56
C LEU A 321 13.04 8.25 -57.95
N GLN A 322 11.77 8.68 -58.03
CA GLN A 322 10.65 7.89 -57.50
C GLN A 322 10.53 6.53 -58.21
N GLN A 323 10.71 6.46 -59.53
CA GLN A 323 10.66 5.18 -60.26
C GLN A 323 11.76 4.22 -59.80
N GLU A 324 13.00 4.70 -59.69
CA GLU A 324 14.13 3.90 -59.20
C GLU A 324 13.88 3.46 -57.75
N ASN A 325 13.46 4.38 -56.87
CA ASN A 325 13.13 4.07 -55.48
C ASN A 325 12.00 3.03 -55.38
N SER A 326 10.92 3.19 -56.16
CA SER A 326 9.77 2.27 -56.18
C SER A 326 10.19 0.85 -56.52
N GLU A 327 11.13 0.69 -57.46
CA GLU A 327 11.68 -0.61 -57.80
C GLU A 327 12.52 -1.19 -56.65
N VAL A 328 13.33 -0.38 -55.97
CA VAL A 328 14.09 -0.81 -54.78
C VAL A 328 13.13 -1.24 -53.65
N PHE A 329 12.12 -0.45 -53.33
CA PHE A 329 11.11 -0.78 -52.30
C PHE A 329 10.36 -2.07 -52.63
N ARG A 330 10.03 -2.30 -53.91
CA ARG A 330 9.29 -3.50 -54.35
C ARG A 330 10.17 -4.75 -54.39
N THR A 331 11.44 -4.63 -54.78
CA THR A 331 12.30 -5.79 -55.08
C THR A 331 13.34 -6.09 -54.00
N ALA A 332 13.62 -5.13 -53.12
CA ALA A 332 14.73 -5.14 -52.15
C ALA A 332 16.11 -5.37 -52.80
N LYS A 333 16.26 -5.06 -54.09
CA LYS A 333 17.55 -5.14 -54.81
C LYS A 333 18.15 -3.75 -54.99
N PRO A 334 19.49 -3.61 -54.83
CA PRO A 334 20.14 -2.34 -55.07
C PRO A 334 20.11 -1.99 -56.56
N ILE A 335 19.83 -0.72 -56.84
CA ILE A 335 19.96 -0.13 -58.17
C ILE A 335 21.19 0.77 -58.16
N TYR A 336 21.96 0.70 -59.24
CA TYR A 336 23.09 1.57 -59.48
C TYR A 336 22.79 2.36 -60.75
N SER A 337 22.69 3.67 -60.63
CA SER A 337 22.44 4.58 -61.74
C SER A 337 23.45 5.71 -61.72
N GLU A 338 23.88 6.13 -62.92
CA GLU A 338 24.65 7.36 -63.10
C GLU A 338 23.71 8.40 -63.71
N SER A 339 23.57 9.54 -63.06
CA SER A 339 22.71 10.62 -63.53
C SER A 339 23.26 11.98 -63.16
N TRP A 340 23.07 12.92 -64.06
CA TRP A 340 23.31 14.34 -63.81
C TRP A 340 22.10 14.92 -63.09
N ILE A 341 22.30 15.34 -61.85
CA ILE A 341 21.27 16.02 -61.06
C ILE A 341 21.76 17.44 -60.85
N ARG A 342 20.96 18.42 -61.30
CA ARG A 342 21.25 19.84 -61.06
C ARG A 342 21.11 20.12 -59.57
N ASN A 343 22.10 20.76 -58.97
CA ASN A 343 22.00 21.23 -57.59
C ASN A 343 21.03 22.44 -57.50
N ALA A 344 20.71 22.94 -56.30
CA ALA A 344 19.82 24.11 -56.17
C ALA A 344 20.39 25.42 -56.74
N SER A 345 21.68 25.45 -57.10
CA SER A 345 22.31 26.58 -57.81
C SER A 345 22.11 26.51 -59.33
N GLY A 346 21.60 25.39 -59.86
CA GLY A 346 21.31 25.19 -61.27
C GLY A 346 22.46 24.63 -62.11
N ASP A 347 23.59 24.31 -61.46
CA ASP A 347 24.81 23.73 -62.07
C ASP A 347 24.73 22.20 -62.21
#